data_AF-A0A8T0GAD2-F1
#
_entry.id   AF-A0A8T0GAD2-F1
#
_cell.length_a   1.000
_cell.length_b   1.000
_cell.length_c   1.000
_cell.angle_alpha   90.00
_cell.angle_beta   90.00
_cell.angle_gamma   90.00
#
_symmetry.space_group_name_H-M   'P 1'
#
loop_
_entity.id
_entity.type
_entity.pdbx_description
1 polymer ?
#
loop_
_entity_poly.entity_id
_entity_poly.type
_entity_poly.pdbx_seq_one_letter_code
_entity_poly.pdbx_strand_id
1 'polypeptide(L)'
;MAFLKPKFKFGSSGGSGNPLLDETEHQRQEELGRLYTSTRAAKHFQKDVVKGIEGFVGTGNKQLEIANKLAEDCKKYGSEGPSVKAPLSRATIQYGSARNKMEKERDNFHKALTTLVGEPLKAMINGAPLKDARNLKQKYDRLRQDADSQATEVTRRRAKEAKEGSGNPEQVAKLQAAEQKMQEITSAMETVGKNATTSMGVVESQQQTITLQKILAMIEYERAYYQRVTGILDQLHLEIESNAKGVSNPSNGAAAAPPTPPQLTSFAHNGGRQSTEPHSLAHSMSNGSSEDSYSDKVQHQVQPHPQPQPAPAGDIKSFYATCTHDFEGEDEGELTISVGDEVLVRQVTTSGWSEGQCNDQSGWFPSTYVTKKEPVRRGRSGSNHR
;
A
#
# COMPACT_ATOMS: atom_id res chain seq x y z
N MET A 1 -2.74 29.82 16.50
CA MET A 1 -1.33 29.83 16.02
C MET A 1 -1.36 29.92 14.51
N ALA A 2 -0.73 30.97 13.97
CA ALA A 2 -0.61 31.21 12.55
C ALA A 2 0.45 30.28 11.94
N PHE A 3 0.07 29.44 10.99
CA PHE A 3 1.02 28.67 10.20
C PHE A 3 1.20 29.32 8.83
N LEU A 4 2.45 29.69 8.57
CA LEU A 4 2.91 30.38 7.38
C LEU A 4 2.62 29.57 6.12
N LYS A 5 1.85 30.15 5.20
CA LYS A 5 1.82 29.73 3.79
C LYS A 5 3.18 30.09 3.16
N PRO A 6 3.85 29.18 2.44
CA PRO A 6 4.96 29.57 1.58
C PRO A 6 4.41 30.50 0.49
N LYS A 7 4.88 31.75 0.49
CA LYS A 7 4.63 32.70 -0.60
C LYS A 7 5.44 32.23 -1.81
N PHE A 8 4.82 31.42 -2.66
CA PHE A 8 5.28 31.29 -4.03
C PHE A 8 5.04 32.63 -4.72
N LYS A 9 6.13 33.37 -4.89
CA LYS A 9 6.17 34.60 -5.67
C LYS A 9 6.11 34.18 -7.14
N PHE A 10 4.91 34.00 -7.68
CA PHE A 10 4.75 34.05 -9.13
C PHE A 10 5.25 35.42 -9.57
N GLY A 11 6.27 35.43 -10.44
CA GLY A 11 6.74 36.63 -11.08
C GLY A 11 5.60 37.18 -11.93
N SER A 12 4.82 38.10 -11.35
CA SER A 12 3.93 39.00 -12.09
C SER A 12 4.80 39.88 -12.98
N SER A 13 5.16 39.37 -14.16
CA SER A 13 5.71 40.17 -15.24
C SER A 13 4.61 40.35 -16.27
N GLY A 14 4.12 41.59 -16.36
CA GLY A 14 3.06 42.00 -17.26
C GLY A 14 3.29 41.55 -18.69
N GLY A 15 2.45 40.62 -19.12
CA GLY A 15 2.17 40.31 -20.51
C GLY A 15 0.66 40.15 -20.60
N SER A 16 0.05 40.71 -21.63
CA SER A 16 -1.39 40.70 -21.92
C SER A 16 -1.94 39.29 -22.18
N GLY A 17 -1.85 38.40 -21.20
CA GLY A 17 -2.53 37.11 -21.15
C GLY A 17 -3.85 37.26 -20.39
N ASN A 18 -4.89 36.59 -20.87
CA ASN A 18 -6.19 36.57 -20.21
C ASN A 18 -6.04 35.96 -18.80
N PRO A 19 -6.24 36.72 -17.71
CA PRO A 19 -6.06 36.22 -16.34
C PRO A 19 -6.93 35.00 -16.01
N LEU A 20 -8.05 34.87 -16.72
CA LEU A 20 -8.98 33.76 -16.60
C LEU A 20 -8.38 32.44 -17.11
N LEU A 21 -7.53 32.48 -18.15
CA LEU A 21 -6.87 31.29 -18.69
C LEU A 21 -5.81 30.77 -17.71
N ASP A 22 -5.08 31.66 -17.04
CA ASP A 22 -4.06 31.31 -16.04
C ASP A 22 -4.68 30.66 -14.78
N GLU A 23 -5.82 31.17 -14.33
CA GLU A 23 -6.57 30.60 -13.20
C GLU A 23 -7.13 29.20 -13.52
N THR A 24 -7.69 28.99 -14.71
CA THR A 24 -8.20 27.66 -15.12
C THR A 24 -7.08 26.63 -15.28
N GLU A 25 -5.88 27.05 -15.66
CA GLU A 25 -4.71 26.17 -15.76
C GLU A 25 -4.23 25.76 -14.38
N HIS A 26 -4.13 26.71 -13.45
CA HIS A 26 -3.74 26.45 -12.07
C HIS A 26 -4.69 25.45 -11.41
N GLN A 27 -6.01 25.63 -11.55
CA GLN A 27 -7.01 24.71 -11.02
C GLN A 27 -6.84 23.29 -11.58
N ARG A 28 -6.56 23.16 -12.89
CA ARG A 28 -6.34 21.86 -13.52
C ARG A 28 -5.09 21.18 -12.99
N GLN A 29 -4.02 21.93 -12.80
CA GLN A 29 -2.79 21.41 -12.23
C GLN A 29 -3.02 20.89 -10.80
N GLU A 30 -3.72 21.66 -9.97
CA GLU A 30 -4.04 21.28 -8.60
C GLU A 30 -4.91 20.01 -8.56
N GLU A 31 -5.94 19.95 -9.41
CA GLU A 31 -6.81 18.79 -9.53
C GLU A 31 -6.05 17.54 -10.00
N LEU A 32 -5.21 17.65 -11.03
CA LEU A 32 -4.36 16.55 -11.51
C LEU A 32 -3.38 16.07 -10.43
N GLY A 33 -2.80 16.99 -9.66
CA GLY A 33 -1.96 16.66 -8.51
C GLY A 33 -2.73 15.84 -7.47
N ARG A 34 -3.93 16.30 -7.09
CA ARG A 34 -4.81 15.60 -6.15
C ARG A 34 -5.19 14.20 -6.64
N LEU A 35 -5.63 14.09 -7.90
CA LEU A 35 -6.01 12.83 -8.53
C LEU A 35 -4.83 11.85 -8.58
N TYR A 36 -3.64 12.33 -8.92
CA TYR A 36 -2.44 11.52 -8.94
C TYR A 36 -2.07 10.99 -7.55
N THR A 37 -2.07 11.85 -6.53
CA THR A 37 -1.82 11.41 -5.14
C THR A 37 -2.85 10.39 -4.68
N SER A 38 -4.13 10.62 -4.97
CA SER A 38 -5.24 9.72 -4.61
C SER A 38 -5.10 8.34 -5.27
N THR A 39 -4.87 8.30 -6.58
CA THR A 39 -4.73 7.04 -7.33
C THR A 39 -3.47 6.27 -6.97
N ARG A 40 -2.38 6.96 -6.60
CA ARG A 40 -1.17 6.35 -6.03
C ARG A 40 -1.44 5.72 -4.68
N ALA A 41 -2.06 6.44 -3.76
CA ALA A 41 -2.42 5.91 -2.44
C ALA A 41 -3.35 4.69 -2.54
N ALA A 42 -4.35 4.75 -3.42
CA ALA A 42 -5.25 3.64 -3.67
C ALA A 42 -4.52 2.41 -4.21
N LYS A 43 -3.61 2.58 -5.19
CA LYS A 43 -2.79 1.48 -5.72
C LYS A 43 -1.96 0.80 -4.64
N HIS A 44 -1.32 1.58 -3.75
CA HIS A 44 -0.55 1.03 -2.62
C HIS A 44 -1.43 0.23 -1.67
N PHE A 45 -2.56 0.80 -1.23
CA PHE A 45 -3.48 0.09 -0.35
C PHE A 45 -4.00 -1.21 -0.98
N GLN A 46 -4.34 -1.18 -2.27
CA GLN A 46 -4.77 -2.38 -3.01
C GLN A 46 -3.67 -3.45 -3.02
N LYS A 47 -2.40 -3.07 -3.21
CA LYS A 47 -1.26 -3.99 -3.12
C LYS A 47 -1.14 -4.62 -1.73
N ASP A 48 -1.30 -3.83 -0.67
CA ASP A 48 -1.22 -4.33 0.70
C ASP A 48 -2.35 -5.33 1.01
N VAL A 49 -3.57 -5.06 0.56
CA VAL A 49 -4.70 -6.00 0.66
C VAL A 49 -4.38 -7.31 -0.06
N VAL A 50 -3.87 -7.23 -1.30
CA VAL A 50 -3.50 -8.40 -2.08
C VAL A 50 -2.42 -9.23 -1.37
N LYS A 51 -1.35 -8.59 -0.89
CA LYS A 51 -0.28 -9.26 -0.13
C LYS A 51 -0.80 -9.88 1.16
N GLY A 52 -1.70 -9.19 1.86
CA GLY A 52 -2.38 -9.69 3.06
C GLY A 52 -3.17 -10.96 2.78
N ILE A 53 -3.96 -10.99 1.70
CA ILE A 53 -4.71 -12.17 1.27
C ILE A 53 -3.77 -13.33 0.95
N GLU A 54 -2.71 -13.09 0.18
CA GLU A 54 -1.73 -14.13 -0.17
C GLU A 54 -1.04 -14.72 1.07
N GLY A 55 -0.63 -13.87 2.01
CA GLY A 55 -0.04 -14.30 3.28
C GLY A 55 -1.03 -15.09 4.16
N PHE A 56 -2.29 -14.64 4.21
CA PHE A 56 -3.35 -15.31 4.95
C PHE A 56 -3.64 -16.70 4.36
N VAL A 57 -3.83 -16.80 3.04
CA VAL A 57 -4.05 -18.08 2.34
C VAL A 57 -2.85 -19.00 2.50
N GLY A 58 -1.63 -18.48 2.34
CA GLY A 58 -0.40 -19.25 2.51
C GLY A 58 -0.26 -19.84 3.92
N THR A 59 -0.63 -19.08 4.95
CA THR A 59 -0.64 -19.56 6.35
C THR A 59 -1.75 -20.58 6.57
N GLY A 60 -2.94 -20.33 6.03
CA GLY A 60 -4.07 -21.24 6.13
C GLY A 60 -3.85 -22.59 5.42
N ASN A 61 -3.01 -22.64 4.37
CA ASN A 61 -2.60 -23.90 3.75
C ASN A 61 -1.72 -24.75 4.68
N LYS A 62 -0.82 -24.13 5.45
CA LYS A 62 -0.03 -24.86 6.48
C LYS A 62 -0.93 -25.42 7.58
N GLN A 63 -1.95 -24.66 7.99
CA GLN A 63 -2.95 -25.14 8.95
C GLN A 63 -3.76 -26.33 8.40
N LEU A 64 -3.98 -26.39 7.08
CA LEU A 64 -4.72 -27.46 6.40
C LEU A 64 -4.04 -28.80 6.58
N GLU A 65 -2.73 -28.83 6.38
CA GLU A 65 -1.92 -30.05 6.50
C GLU A 65 -1.98 -30.62 7.92
N ILE A 66 -1.82 -29.76 8.93
CA ILE A 66 -1.89 -30.13 10.35
C ILE A 66 -3.29 -30.65 10.70
N ALA A 67 -4.33 -29.93 10.26
CA ALA A 67 -5.71 -30.28 10.54
C ALA A 67 -6.14 -31.60 9.87
N ASN A 68 -5.72 -31.83 8.62
CA ASN A 68 -5.97 -33.08 7.92
C ASN A 68 -5.26 -34.25 8.61
N LYS A 69 -4.00 -34.06 9.04
CA LYS A 69 -3.28 -35.09 9.77
C LYS A 69 -4.01 -35.46 11.07
N LEU A 70 -4.44 -34.47 11.85
CA LEU A 70 -5.23 -34.70 13.06
C LEU A 70 -6.55 -35.44 12.75
N ALA A 71 -7.26 -35.04 11.70
CA ALA A 71 -8.51 -35.67 11.31
C ALA A 71 -8.31 -37.15 10.92
N GLU A 72 -7.26 -37.45 10.16
CA GLU A 72 -6.92 -38.82 9.78
C GLU A 72 -6.51 -39.68 10.98
N ASP A 73 -5.73 -39.14 11.91
CA ASP A 73 -5.36 -39.86 13.13
C ASP A 73 -6.58 -40.16 14.02
N CYS A 74 -7.54 -39.23 14.14
CA CYS A 74 -8.81 -39.45 14.85
C CYS A 74 -9.67 -40.54 14.19
N LYS A 75 -9.77 -40.55 12.86
CA LYS A 75 -10.49 -41.59 12.13
C LYS A 75 -9.83 -42.94 12.28
N LYS A 76 -8.51 -43.00 12.12
CA LYS A 76 -7.71 -44.23 12.27
C LYS A 76 -7.89 -44.85 13.64
N TYR A 77 -7.82 -44.05 14.70
CA TYR A 77 -8.10 -44.54 16.05
C TYR A 77 -9.50 -45.15 16.16
N GLY A 78 -10.51 -44.50 15.58
CA GLY A 78 -11.87 -45.00 15.65
C GLY A 78 -12.12 -46.25 14.81
N SER A 79 -11.48 -46.41 13.65
CA SER A 79 -11.70 -47.54 12.74
C SER A 79 -10.81 -48.75 13.01
N GLU A 80 -9.57 -48.53 13.45
CA GLU A 80 -8.54 -49.56 13.62
C GLU A 80 -8.13 -49.75 15.09
N GLY A 81 -8.62 -48.91 16.00
CA GLY A 81 -8.26 -48.96 17.41
C GLY A 81 -8.77 -50.22 18.14
N PRO A 82 -8.27 -50.47 19.36
CA PRO A 82 -8.57 -51.69 20.10
C PRO A 82 -10.05 -51.83 20.54
N SER A 83 -10.85 -50.77 20.41
CA SER A 83 -12.24 -50.75 20.87
C SER A 83 -13.17 -50.06 19.87
N VAL A 84 -13.12 -50.46 18.60
CA VAL A 84 -13.90 -49.89 17.47
C VAL A 84 -15.40 -49.71 17.75
N LYS A 85 -16.00 -50.54 18.63
CA LYS A 85 -17.42 -50.46 19.01
C LYS A 85 -17.71 -49.49 20.16
N ALA A 86 -16.68 -48.94 20.81
CA ALA A 86 -16.85 -48.05 21.95
C ALA A 86 -17.36 -46.67 21.51
N PRO A 87 -18.10 -45.95 22.38
CA PRO A 87 -18.59 -44.60 22.08
C PRO A 87 -17.48 -43.63 21.68
N LEU A 88 -16.29 -43.78 22.27
CA LEU A 88 -15.12 -42.98 21.92
C LEU A 88 -14.69 -43.17 20.45
N SER A 89 -14.61 -44.41 19.96
CA SER A 89 -14.24 -44.70 18.57
C SER A 89 -15.19 -44.05 17.56
N ARG A 90 -16.50 -44.06 17.87
CA ARG A 90 -17.49 -43.34 17.06
C ARG A 90 -17.29 -41.83 17.13
N ALA A 91 -17.09 -41.28 18.32
CA ALA A 91 -16.88 -39.84 18.52
C ALA A 91 -15.63 -39.32 17.78
N THR A 92 -14.52 -40.07 17.80
CA THR A 92 -13.30 -39.65 17.09
C THR A 92 -13.46 -39.70 15.57
N ILE A 93 -14.18 -40.68 15.01
CA ILE A 93 -14.54 -40.71 13.57
C ILE A 93 -15.40 -39.50 13.21
N GLN A 94 -16.41 -39.17 14.02
CA GLN A 94 -17.29 -38.03 13.80
C GLN A 94 -16.50 -36.72 13.86
N TYR A 95 -15.62 -36.55 14.86
CA TYR A 95 -14.75 -35.39 14.96
C TYR A 95 -13.82 -35.25 13.74
N GLY A 96 -13.13 -36.32 13.34
CA GLY A 96 -12.27 -36.28 12.15
C GLY A 96 -13.04 -35.94 10.87
N SER A 97 -14.26 -36.45 10.73
CA SER A 97 -15.14 -36.12 9.59
C SER A 97 -15.59 -34.66 9.61
N ALA A 98 -16.00 -34.15 10.77
CA ALA A 98 -16.37 -32.74 10.95
C ALA A 98 -15.16 -31.81 10.72
N ARG A 99 -13.95 -32.21 11.14
CA ARG A 99 -12.73 -31.45 10.88
C ARG A 99 -12.49 -31.31 9.38
N ASN A 100 -12.55 -32.39 8.61
CA ASN A 100 -12.42 -32.31 7.15
C ASN A 100 -13.47 -31.40 6.50
N LYS A 101 -14.71 -31.37 7.02
CA LYS A 101 -15.74 -30.43 6.55
C LYS A 101 -15.37 -28.98 6.82
N MET A 102 -14.91 -28.65 8.04
CA MET A 102 -14.46 -27.29 8.38
C MET A 102 -13.28 -26.85 7.50
N GLU A 103 -12.33 -27.74 7.26
CA GLU A 103 -11.19 -27.49 6.39
C GLU A 103 -11.61 -27.24 4.93
N LYS A 104 -12.63 -27.95 4.43
CA LYS A 104 -13.23 -27.68 3.12
C LYS A 104 -13.89 -26.29 3.05
N GLU A 105 -14.59 -25.87 4.10
CA GLU A 105 -15.14 -24.51 4.16
C GLU A 105 -14.05 -23.45 4.20
N ARG A 106 -12.90 -23.72 4.83
CA ARG A 106 -11.75 -22.81 4.80
C ARG A 106 -11.12 -22.72 3.41
N ASP A 107 -10.99 -23.83 2.70
CA ASP A 107 -10.53 -23.84 1.30
C ASP A 107 -11.47 -23.03 0.38
N ASN A 108 -12.79 -23.18 0.55
CA ASN A 108 -13.77 -22.36 -0.17
C ASN A 108 -13.59 -20.87 0.13
N PHE A 109 -13.37 -20.51 1.40
CA PHE A 109 -13.11 -19.15 1.82
C PHE A 109 -11.84 -18.57 1.20
N HIS A 110 -10.72 -19.30 1.25
CA HIS A 110 -9.46 -18.89 0.62
C HIS A 110 -9.61 -18.67 -0.89
N LYS A 111 -10.33 -19.58 -1.58
CA LYS A 111 -10.62 -19.45 -3.01
C LYS A 111 -11.43 -18.19 -3.30
N ALA A 112 -12.43 -17.88 -2.48
CA ALA A 112 -13.23 -16.66 -2.62
C ALA A 112 -12.37 -15.41 -2.40
N LEU A 113 -11.53 -15.37 -1.36
CA LEU A 113 -10.61 -14.24 -1.14
C LEU A 113 -9.64 -14.07 -2.32
N THR A 114 -9.09 -15.15 -2.86
CA THR A 114 -8.13 -15.07 -3.96
C THR A 114 -8.79 -14.58 -5.25
N THR A 115 -9.89 -15.22 -5.65
CA THR A 115 -10.49 -15.00 -6.97
C THR A 115 -11.46 -13.82 -7.00
N LEU A 116 -12.23 -13.58 -5.94
CA LEU A 116 -13.28 -12.56 -5.94
C LEU A 116 -12.80 -11.22 -5.38
N VAL A 117 -11.68 -11.22 -4.67
CA VAL A 117 -11.06 -10.01 -4.07
C VAL A 117 -9.66 -9.78 -4.65
N GLY A 118 -8.74 -10.73 -4.46
CA GLY A 118 -7.33 -10.55 -4.84
C GLY A 118 -7.12 -10.29 -6.34
N GLU A 119 -7.67 -11.13 -7.21
CA GLU A 119 -7.51 -11.01 -8.67
C GLU A 119 -8.06 -9.70 -9.25
N PRO A 120 -9.29 -9.25 -8.92
CA PRO A 120 -9.79 -7.94 -9.33
C PRO A 120 -8.91 -6.77 -8.89
N LEU A 121 -8.40 -6.80 -7.66
CA LEU A 121 -7.51 -5.74 -7.17
C LEU A 121 -6.15 -5.76 -7.91
N LYS A 122 -5.58 -6.95 -8.17
CA LYS A 122 -4.38 -7.09 -9.02
C LYS A 122 -4.61 -6.54 -10.42
N ALA A 123 -5.76 -6.82 -11.02
CA ALA A 123 -6.11 -6.32 -12.35
C ALA A 123 -6.19 -4.79 -12.39
N MET A 124 -6.69 -4.16 -11.32
CA MET A 124 -6.69 -2.69 -11.21
C MET A 124 -5.28 -2.10 -11.03
N ILE A 125 -4.44 -2.73 -10.21
CA ILE A 125 -3.06 -2.28 -9.95
C ILE A 125 -2.23 -2.30 -11.25
N ASN A 126 -2.41 -3.34 -12.06
CA ASN A 126 -1.64 -3.60 -13.28
C ASN A 126 -2.38 -3.19 -14.57
N GLY A 127 -3.57 -2.61 -14.45
CA GLY A 127 -4.47 -2.35 -15.57
C GLY A 127 -3.99 -1.23 -16.48
N ALA A 128 -4.23 -1.39 -17.78
CA ALA A 128 -3.96 -0.36 -18.79
C ALA A 128 -4.58 1.01 -18.45
N PRO A 129 -5.83 1.13 -17.93
CA PRO A 129 -6.42 2.43 -17.63
C PRO A 129 -5.59 3.30 -16.68
N LEU A 130 -5.04 2.70 -15.60
CA LEU A 130 -4.19 3.44 -14.65
C LEU A 130 -2.87 3.87 -15.30
N LYS A 131 -2.26 2.99 -16.10
CA LYS A 131 -1.02 3.29 -16.82
C LYS A 131 -1.22 4.41 -17.84
N ASP A 132 -2.28 4.34 -18.64
CA ASP A 132 -2.59 5.33 -19.67
C ASP A 132 -2.92 6.70 -19.06
N ALA A 133 -3.66 6.73 -17.95
CA ALA A 133 -3.95 7.95 -17.22
C ALA A 133 -2.66 8.62 -16.67
N ARG A 134 -1.73 7.83 -16.11
CA ARG A 134 -0.42 8.32 -15.66
C ARG A 134 0.44 8.84 -16.82
N ASN A 135 0.43 8.15 -17.96
CA ASN A 135 1.15 8.59 -19.16
C ASN A 135 0.62 9.95 -19.68
N LEU A 136 -0.72 10.14 -19.66
CA LEU A 136 -1.33 11.43 -20.01
C LEU A 136 -0.90 12.54 -19.05
N LYS A 137 -0.88 12.27 -17.74
CA LYS A 137 -0.39 13.21 -16.73
C LYS A 137 1.06 13.61 -16.99
N GLN A 138 1.95 12.64 -17.23
CA GLN A 138 3.35 12.93 -17.53
C GLN A 138 3.53 13.73 -18.83
N LYS A 139 2.72 13.45 -19.86
CA LYS A 139 2.73 14.22 -21.11
C LYS A 139 2.27 15.66 -20.88
N TYR A 140 1.26 15.85 -20.02
CA TYR A 140 0.81 17.19 -19.60
C TYR A 140 1.92 17.96 -18.88
N ASP A 141 2.61 17.33 -17.92
CA ASP A 141 3.72 18.00 -17.20
C ASP A 141 4.84 18.46 -18.15
N ARG A 142 5.18 17.62 -19.14
CA ARG A 142 6.19 17.96 -20.17
C ARG A 142 5.76 19.15 -21.01
N LEU A 143 4.54 19.12 -21.54
CA LEU A 143 3.99 20.23 -22.33
C LEU A 143 3.94 21.53 -21.53
N ARG A 144 3.67 21.46 -20.23
CA ARG A 144 3.68 22.61 -19.35
C ARG A 144 5.08 23.19 -19.16
N GLN A 145 6.07 22.35 -18.90
CA GLN A 145 7.46 22.80 -18.81
C GLN A 145 7.95 23.44 -20.13
N ASP A 146 7.54 22.87 -21.26
CA ASP A 146 7.80 23.42 -22.59
C ASP A 146 7.10 24.78 -22.79
N ALA A 147 5.87 24.92 -22.29
CA ALA A 147 5.11 26.18 -22.33
C ALA A 147 5.80 27.28 -21.51
N ASP A 148 6.23 26.96 -20.29
CA ASP A 148 6.96 27.88 -19.41
C ASP A 148 8.28 28.33 -20.06
N SER A 149 9.03 27.38 -20.62
CA SER A 149 10.28 27.65 -21.34
C SER A 149 10.02 28.56 -22.55
N GLN A 150 8.98 28.28 -23.33
CA GLN A 150 8.63 29.07 -24.49
C GLN A 150 8.10 30.46 -24.12
N ALA A 151 7.39 30.61 -23.00
CA ALA A 151 6.91 31.89 -22.49
C ALA A 151 8.07 32.82 -22.07
N THR A 152 9.10 32.27 -21.42
CA THR A 152 10.33 33.05 -21.12
C THR A 152 11.02 33.51 -22.40
N GLU A 153 11.04 32.67 -23.43
CA GLU A 153 11.64 33.00 -24.72
C GLU A 153 10.87 34.09 -25.47
N VAL A 154 9.54 34.03 -25.51
CA VAL A 154 8.68 35.07 -26.09
C VAL A 154 8.89 36.39 -25.36
N THR A 155 8.91 36.37 -24.03
CA THR A 155 9.16 37.56 -23.20
C THR A 155 10.52 38.19 -23.51
N ARG A 156 11.56 37.36 -23.64
CA ARG A 156 12.91 37.80 -24.01
C ARG A 156 12.95 38.46 -25.39
N ARG A 157 12.26 37.88 -26.39
CA ARG A 157 12.20 38.43 -27.75
C ARG A 157 11.42 39.73 -27.83
N ARG A 158 10.28 39.85 -27.12
CA ARG A 158 9.52 41.11 -27.01
C ARG A 158 10.35 42.23 -26.37
N ALA A 159 11.10 41.91 -25.32
CA ALA A 159 11.99 42.88 -24.67
C ALA A 159 13.14 43.34 -25.59
N LYS A 160 13.62 42.45 -26.48
CA LYS A 160 14.66 42.79 -27.46
C LYS A 160 14.12 43.68 -28.58
N GLU A 161 12.95 43.35 -29.13
CA GLU A 161 12.26 44.16 -30.14
C GLU A 161 11.95 45.57 -29.61
N ALA A 162 11.49 45.69 -28.37
CA ALA A 162 11.24 46.98 -27.72
C ALA A 162 12.49 47.86 -27.54
N LYS A 163 13.68 47.25 -27.45
CA LYS A 163 14.96 47.97 -27.30
C LYS A 163 15.62 48.34 -28.63
N GLU A 164 15.52 47.47 -29.64
CA GLU A 164 16.21 47.62 -30.93
C GLU A 164 15.34 48.35 -31.99
N GLY A 165 14.06 48.59 -31.71
CA GLY A 165 13.12 49.24 -32.62
C GLY A 165 12.59 48.30 -33.71
N SER A 166 11.37 48.53 -34.20
CA SER A 166 10.61 47.62 -35.09
C SER A 166 11.17 47.47 -36.53
N GLY A 167 12.43 47.82 -36.75
CA GLY A 167 13.04 47.95 -38.08
C GLY A 167 13.72 46.71 -38.64
N ASN A 168 13.96 45.66 -37.82
CA ASN A 168 14.61 44.44 -38.29
C ASN A 168 13.57 43.34 -38.61
N PRO A 169 13.23 43.10 -39.89
CA PRO A 169 12.22 42.11 -40.29
C PRO A 169 12.57 40.69 -39.85
N GLU A 170 13.86 40.37 -39.66
CA GLU A 170 14.30 39.06 -39.17
C GLU A 170 13.94 38.84 -37.68
N GLN A 171 14.02 39.88 -36.84
CA GLN A 171 13.65 39.78 -35.43
C GLN A 171 12.13 39.66 -35.25
N VAL A 172 11.36 40.41 -36.05
CA VAL A 172 9.89 40.32 -36.09
C VAL A 172 9.45 38.91 -36.48
N ALA A 173 10.04 38.33 -37.53
CA ALA A 173 9.74 36.97 -37.95
C ALA A 173 10.08 35.92 -36.86
N LYS A 174 11.20 36.09 -36.15
CA LYS A 174 11.59 35.21 -35.03
C LYS A 174 10.66 35.32 -33.82
N LEU A 175 10.18 36.53 -33.50
CA LEU A 175 9.19 36.71 -32.46
C LEU A 175 7.87 36.04 -32.85
N GLN A 176 7.38 36.29 -34.07
CA GLN A 176 6.15 35.69 -34.56
C GLN A 176 6.21 34.14 -34.56
N ALA A 177 7.33 33.56 -35.00
CA ALA A 177 7.54 32.11 -34.94
C ALA A 177 7.54 31.58 -33.49
N ALA A 178 8.13 32.34 -32.55
CA ALA A 178 8.13 31.97 -31.14
C ALA A 178 6.72 32.04 -30.52
N GLU A 179 5.93 33.06 -30.89
CA GLU A 179 4.54 33.20 -30.45
C GLU A 179 3.63 32.11 -31.03
N GLN A 180 3.80 31.76 -32.30
CA GLN A 180 3.09 30.64 -32.93
C GLN A 180 3.40 29.31 -32.22
N LYS A 181 4.69 29.02 -31.97
CA LYS A 181 5.09 27.83 -31.22
C LYS A 181 4.51 27.82 -29.80
N MET A 182 4.43 28.98 -29.15
CA MET A 182 3.79 29.10 -27.83
C MET A 182 2.30 28.73 -27.90
N GLN A 183 1.57 29.24 -28.89
CA GLN A 183 0.16 28.91 -29.11
C GLN A 183 -0.04 27.40 -29.37
N GLU A 184 0.82 26.78 -30.17
CA GLU A 184 0.77 25.34 -30.44
C GLU A 184 0.96 24.51 -29.16
N ILE A 185 1.97 24.85 -28.35
CA ILE A 185 2.24 24.15 -27.08
C ILE A 185 1.07 24.36 -26.10
N THR A 186 0.56 25.58 -25.94
CA THR A 186 -0.57 25.86 -25.04
C THR A 186 -1.83 25.10 -25.46
N SER A 187 -2.14 25.05 -26.76
CA SER A 187 -3.29 24.29 -27.28
C SER A 187 -3.15 22.77 -27.03
N ALA A 188 -1.96 22.22 -27.27
CA ALA A 188 -1.66 20.82 -26.96
C ALA A 188 -1.76 20.53 -25.46
N MET A 189 -1.22 21.43 -24.62
CA MET A 189 -1.24 21.33 -23.16
C MET A 189 -2.68 21.31 -22.64
N GLU A 190 -3.55 22.22 -23.13
CA GLU A 190 -4.95 22.28 -22.73
C GLU A 190 -5.68 20.97 -23.07
N THR A 191 -5.46 20.45 -24.28
CA THR A 191 -6.09 19.19 -24.74
C THR A 191 -5.64 18.00 -23.91
N VAL A 192 -4.32 17.83 -23.73
CA VAL A 192 -3.78 16.73 -22.93
C VAL A 192 -4.18 16.87 -21.46
N GLY A 193 -4.22 18.08 -20.92
CA GLY A 193 -4.68 18.35 -19.55
C GLY A 193 -6.12 17.92 -19.32
N LYS A 194 -7.05 18.27 -20.23
CA LYS A 194 -8.46 17.82 -20.16
C LYS A 194 -8.58 16.29 -20.19
N ASN A 195 -7.83 15.65 -21.09
CA ASN A 195 -7.84 14.19 -21.21
C ASN A 195 -7.23 13.51 -19.98
N ALA A 196 -6.12 14.03 -19.45
CA ALA A 196 -5.49 13.53 -18.23
C ALA A 196 -6.44 13.65 -17.05
N THR A 197 -7.07 14.81 -16.85
CA THR A 197 -7.99 15.06 -15.72
C THR A 197 -9.18 14.11 -15.77
N THR A 198 -9.81 13.97 -16.95
CA THR A 198 -10.94 13.07 -17.15
C THR A 198 -10.54 11.61 -16.89
N SER A 199 -9.44 11.16 -17.50
CA SER A 199 -8.97 9.77 -17.38
C SER A 199 -8.57 9.43 -15.94
N MET A 200 -7.83 10.31 -15.26
CA MET A 200 -7.45 10.12 -13.86
C MET A 200 -8.65 10.15 -12.91
N GLY A 201 -9.65 11.01 -13.17
CA GLY A 201 -10.89 11.05 -12.40
C GLY A 201 -11.68 9.75 -12.50
N VAL A 202 -11.77 9.17 -13.71
CA VAL A 202 -12.40 7.85 -13.92
C VAL A 202 -11.65 6.76 -13.16
N VAL A 203 -10.32 6.74 -13.23
CA VAL A 203 -9.49 5.76 -12.51
C VAL A 203 -9.63 5.91 -11.00
N GLU A 204 -9.60 7.13 -10.45
CA GLU A 204 -9.82 7.39 -9.02
C GLU A 204 -11.18 6.83 -8.58
N SER A 205 -12.26 7.20 -9.29
CA SER A 205 -13.62 6.78 -8.96
C SER A 205 -13.76 5.24 -9.01
N GLN A 206 -13.19 4.61 -10.04
CA GLN A 206 -13.19 3.16 -10.18
C GLN A 206 -12.40 2.49 -9.05
N GLN A 207 -11.20 3.00 -8.73
CA GLN A 207 -10.40 2.48 -7.63
C GLN A 207 -11.14 2.54 -6.30
N GLN A 208 -11.74 3.69 -5.96
CA GLN A 208 -12.51 3.85 -4.72
C GLN A 208 -13.69 2.87 -4.66
N THR A 209 -14.49 2.83 -5.72
CA THR A 209 -15.72 2.01 -5.78
C THR A 209 -15.41 0.53 -5.69
N ILE A 210 -14.50 0.03 -6.52
CA ILE A 210 -14.19 -1.40 -6.55
C ILE A 210 -13.47 -1.79 -5.26
N THR A 211 -12.51 -1.00 -4.77
CA THR A 211 -11.80 -1.32 -3.52
C THR A 211 -12.78 -1.45 -2.36
N LEU A 212 -13.72 -0.52 -2.19
CA LEU A 212 -14.76 -0.61 -1.17
C LEU A 212 -15.59 -1.89 -1.32
N GLN A 213 -16.06 -2.18 -2.54
CA GLN A 213 -16.82 -3.40 -2.81
C GLN A 213 -16.02 -4.66 -2.44
N LYS A 214 -14.71 -4.67 -2.70
CA LYS A 214 -13.83 -5.80 -2.38
C LYS A 214 -13.58 -5.96 -0.89
N ILE A 215 -13.45 -4.88 -0.13
CA ILE A 215 -13.40 -4.94 1.33
C ILE A 215 -14.71 -5.47 1.92
N LEU A 216 -15.87 -5.02 1.42
CA LEU A 216 -17.16 -5.56 1.83
C LEU A 216 -17.27 -7.06 1.54
N ALA A 217 -16.84 -7.49 0.35
CA ALA A 217 -16.82 -8.91 0.00
C ALA A 217 -15.94 -9.74 0.95
N MET A 218 -14.77 -9.22 1.37
CA MET A 218 -13.94 -9.91 2.38
C MET A 218 -14.71 -10.15 3.67
N ILE A 219 -15.40 -9.11 4.19
CA ILE A 219 -16.19 -9.20 5.43
C ILE A 219 -17.31 -10.24 5.28
N GLU A 220 -18.00 -10.26 4.15
CA GLU A 220 -19.10 -11.19 3.88
C GLU A 220 -18.61 -12.63 3.81
N TYR A 221 -17.51 -12.89 3.09
CA TYR A 221 -16.94 -14.24 2.98
C TYR A 221 -16.38 -14.74 4.31
N GLU A 222 -15.74 -13.87 5.08
CA GLU A 222 -15.22 -14.21 6.40
C GLU A 222 -16.37 -14.55 7.36
N ARG A 223 -17.42 -13.71 7.41
CA ARG A 223 -18.62 -13.99 8.19
C ARG A 223 -19.26 -15.32 7.80
N ALA A 224 -19.44 -15.55 6.49
CA ALA A 224 -20.06 -16.78 5.99
C ALA A 224 -19.23 -18.03 6.34
N TYR A 225 -17.91 -17.93 6.28
CA TYR A 225 -17.00 -19.02 6.68
C TYR A 225 -17.20 -19.38 8.15
N TYR A 226 -17.10 -18.41 9.06
CA TYR A 226 -17.25 -18.68 10.49
C TYR A 226 -18.64 -19.22 10.83
N GLN A 227 -19.70 -18.70 10.21
CA GLN A 227 -21.06 -19.21 10.40
C GLN A 227 -21.19 -20.69 9.99
N ARG A 228 -20.61 -21.10 8.85
CA ARG A 228 -20.61 -22.50 8.42
C ARG A 228 -19.81 -23.39 9.37
N VAL A 229 -18.65 -22.93 9.82
CA VAL A 229 -17.81 -23.65 10.79
C VAL A 229 -18.55 -23.86 12.12
N THR A 230 -19.18 -22.82 12.65
CA THR A 230 -20.02 -22.92 13.86
C THR A 230 -21.14 -23.93 13.66
N GLY A 231 -21.86 -23.89 12.53
CA GLY A 231 -22.92 -24.86 12.24
C GLY A 231 -22.43 -26.31 12.19
N ILE A 232 -21.22 -26.55 11.66
CA ILE A 232 -20.59 -27.90 11.68
C ILE A 232 -20.29 -28.34 13.11
N LEU A 233 -19.79 -27.45 13.95
CA LEU A 233 -19.47 -27.75 15.35
C LEU A 233 -20.71 -27.99 16.19
N ASP A 234 -21.77 -27.20 16.01
CA ASP A 234 -23.05 -27.37 16.70
C ASP A 234 -23.67 -28.74 16.36
N GLN A 235 -23.66 -29.12 15.08
CA GLN A 235 -24.13 -30.44 14.65
C GLN A 235 -23.29 -31.56 15.27
N LEU A 236 -21.96 -31.43 15.24
CA LEU A 236 -21.06 -32.43 15.82
C LEU A 236 -21.32 -32.61 17.31
N HIS A 237 -21.50 -31.51 18.05
CA HIS A 237 -21.75 -31.52 19.48
C HIS A 237 -23.03 -32.30 19.80
N LEU A 238 -24.13 -31.99 19.11
CA LEU A 238 -25.40 -32.71 19.25
C LEU A 238 -25.27 -34.21 18.94
N GLU A 239 -24.56 -34.55 17.87
CA GLU A 239 -24.34 -35.95 17.47
C GLU A 239 -23.55 -36.73 18.53
N ILE A 240 -22.48 -36.16 19.08
CA ILE A 240 -21.65 -36.82 20.12
C ILE A 240 -22.43 -36.93 21.43
N GLU A 241 -23.14 -35.89 21.85
CA GLU A 241 -23.95 -35.93 23.08
C GLU A 241 -25.05 -36.99 23.02
N SER A 242 -25.76 -37.10 21.90
CA SER A 242 -26.79 -38.13 21.72
C SER A 242 -26.21 -39.54 21.85
N ASN A 243 -24.97 -39.75 21.39
CA ASN A 243 -24.29 -41.04 21.49
C ASN A 243 -23.84 -41.34 22.92
N ALA A 244 -23.46 -40.31 23.69
CA ALA A 244 -23.13 -40.46 25.09
C ALA A 244 -24.35 -40.79 25.95
N LYS A 245 -25.50 -40.14 25.70
CA LYS A 245 -26.76 -40.37 26.42
C LYS A 245 -27.40 -41.73 26.10
N GLY A 246 -27.15 -42.29 24.91
CA GLY A 246 -27.56 -43.66 24.56
C GLY A 246 -26.80 -44.78 25.27
N VAL A 247 -25.69 -44.47 25.95
CA VAL A 247 -24.83 -45.42 26.69
C VAL A 247 -25.18 -45.44 28.18
N SER A 248 -25.84 -44.39 28.69
CA SER A 248 -26.32 -44.34 30.08
C SER A 248 -27.65 -45.08 30.23
N ASN A 249 -27.60 -46.42 30.21
CA ASN A 249 -28.59 -47.25 30.89
C ASN A 249 -27.90 -47.85 32.14
N PRO A 250 -28.34 -47.53 33.37
CA PRO A 250 -27.51 -47.72 34.55
C PRO A 250 -27.61 -49.14 35.08
N SER A 251 -26.53 -49.90 34.99
CA SER A 251 -26.17 -50.87 36.02
C SER A 251 -24.82 -50.50 36.60
N ASN A 252 -24.88 -49.92 37.80
CA ASN A 252 -23.81 -49.63 38.76
C ASN A 252 -22.88 -48.42 38.52
N GLY A 253 -22.99 -47.46 39.46
CA GLY A 253 -21.83 -46.78 40.05
C GLY A 253 -21.55 -45.34 39.59
N ALA A 254 -22.03 -44.37 40.37
CA ALA A 254 -21.54 -42.98 40.47
C ALA A 254 -21.26 -42.24 39.15
N ALA A 255 -22.30 -41.72 38.50
CA ALA A 255 -22.16 -40.82 37.37
C ALA A 255 -21.71 -39.42 37.83
N ALA A 256 -20.46 -39.07 37.56
CA ALA A 256 -20.03 -37.68 37.55
C ALA A 256 -20.73 -36.97 36.38
N ALA A 257 -21.39 -35.85 36.67
CA ALA A 257 -22.07 -35.03 35.66
C ALA A 257 -21.08 -34.60 34.56
N PRO A 258 -21.52 -34.51 33.28
CA PRO A 258 -20.67 -34.01 32.21
C PRO A 258 -20.22 -32.57 32.54
N PRO A 259 -18.94 -32.22 32.34
CA PRO A 259 -18.48 -30.87 32.60
C PRO A 259 -19.16 -29.92 31.62
N THR A 260 -19.88 -28.94 32.16
CA THR A 260 -20.40 -27.79 31.43
C THR A 260 -19.25 -27.16 30.63
N PRO A 261 -19.41 -26.85 29.33
CA PRO A 261 -18.35 -26.17 28.58
C PRO A 261 -17.97 -24.89 29.33
N PRO A 262 -16.67 -24.61 29.55
CA PRO A 262 -16.26 -23.41 30.23
C PRO A 262 -16.79 -22.22 29.44
N GLN A 263 -17.67 -21.44 30.06
CA GLN A 263 -17.96 -20.09 29.59
C GLN A 263 -16.62 -19.37 29.51
N LEU A 264 -16.28 -18.80 28.35
CA LEU A 264 -15.10 -17.97 28.16
C LEU A 264 -15.24 -16.73 29.05
N THR A 265 -14.96 -16.86 30.35
CA THR A 265 -14.71 -15.73 31.22
C THR A 265 -13.43 -15.10 30.71
N SER A 266 -13.50 -13.81 30.37
CA SER A 266 -12.34 -13.04 29.90
C SER A 266 -11.15 -13.33 30.82
N PHE A 267 -10.01 -13.72 30.24
CA PHE A 267 -8.75 -13.82 30.96
C PHE A 267 -8.32 -12.41 31.43
N ALA A 268 -8.92 -11.93 32.51
CA ALA A 268 -8.42 -10.80 33.26
C ALA A 268 -7.14 -11.29 33.95
N HIS A 269 -6.00 -10.81 33.45
CA HIS A 269 -4.72 -10.89 34.15
C HIS A 269 -4.89 -10.30 35.54
N ASN A 270 -4.73 -11.12 36.59
CA ASN A 270 -4.49 -10.62 37.93
C ASN A 270 -3.25 -11.30 38.49
N GLY A 271 -2.10 -10.66 38.28
CA GLY A 271 -0.91 -10.85 39.10
C GLY A 271 -1.17 -10.19 40.44
N GLY A 272 -1.13 -10.99 41.51
CA GLY A 272 -1.58 -10.57 42.83
C GLY A 272 -0.74 -9.47 43.49
N ARG A 273 -1.42 -8.68 44.32
CA ARG A 273 -0.98 -8.33 45.68
C ARG A 273 -2.16 -7.80 46.52
N GLN A 274 -2.49 -8.55 47.56
CA GLN A 274 -3.22 -8.13 48.78
C GLN A 274 -2.54 -6.90 49.41
N SER A 275 -3.12 -6.01 50.20
CA SER A 275 -4.46 -5.64 50.66
C SER A 275 -4.25 -4.38 51.54
N THR A 276 -5.18 -3.43 51.55
CA THR A 276 -5.76 -2.77 52.76
C THR A 276 -6.67 -1.60 52.32
N GLU A 277 -7.93 -1.68 52.72
CA GLU A 277 -9.01 -0.67 52.61
C GLU A 277 -8.86 0.46 53.67
N PRO A 278 -9.83 1.40 53.84
CA PRO A 278 -10.57 2.26 52.88
C PRO A 278 -10.57 3.74 53.34
N HIS A 279 -11.07 4.68 52.52
CA HIS A 279 -11.95 5.78 53.00
C HIS A 279 -12.61 6.55 51.84
N SER A 280 -13.89 6.87 52.05
CA SER A 280 -14.84 7.51 51.13
C SER A 280 -14.51 8.99 50.86
N LEU A 281 -14.88 9.50 49.67
CA LEU A 281 -15.72 10.70 49.50
C LEU A 281 -16.06 10.91 48.02
N ALA A 282 -17.33 11.19 47.76
CA ALA A 282 -17.89 11.49 46.45
C ALA A 282 -17.42 12.84 45.91
N HIS A 283 -17.25 12.97 44.58
CA HIS A 283 -17.67 14.14 43.80
C HIS A 283 -17.60 13.90 42.29
N SER A 284 -18.38 14.73 41.59
CA SER A 284 -18.90 14.60 40.24
C SER A 284 -17.97 15.17 39.16
N MET A 285 -18.12 14.64 37.95
CA MET A 285 -17.75 15.16 36.61
C MET A 285 -16.31 15.64 36.34
N SER A 286 -15.62 15.01 35.40
CA SER A 286 -15.13 15.64 34.14
C SER A 286 -14.33 14.63 33.30
N ASN A 287 -14.39 14.88 31.99
CA ASN A 287 -13.78 14.16 30.89
C ASN A 287 -12.27 14.53 30.72
N GLY A 288 -11.47 13.59 30.18
CA GLY A 288 -10.03 13.71 29.86
C GLY A 288 -9.15 12.89 30.83
N SER A 289 -8.10 12.16 30.45
CA SER A 289 -7.37 11.90 29.20
C SER A 289 -6.31 10.83 29.50
N SER A 290 -5.82 10.11 28.48
CA SER A 290 -4.51 9.41 28.45
C SER A 290 -4.37 8.18 29.36
N GLU A 291 -3.48 7.21 29.17
CA GLU A 291 -2.61 6.66 28.12
C GLU A 291 -2.10 5.39 28.82
N ASP A 292 -1.96 4.27 28.12
CA ASP A 292 -0.87 3.36 28.46
C ASP A 292 -0.43 2.56 27.24
N SER A 293 0.89 2.50 27.14
CA SER A 293 1.73 2.24 25.99
C SER A 293 1.93 0.75 25.74
N TYR A 294 1.97 0.34 24.46
CA TYR A 294 2.81 -0.78 24.04
C TYR A 294 3.28 -0.65 22.58
N SER A 295 4.60 -0.47 22.44
CA SER A 295 5.47 -0.71 21.28
C SER A 295 5.32 0.15 20.01
N ASP A 296 6.08 1.24 20.01
CA ASP A 296 6.65 1.92 18.85
C ASP A 296 7.31 0.95 17.86
N LYS A 297 6.66 0.76 16.70
CA LYS A 297 7.37 0.64 15.43
C LYS A 297 7.05 1.90 14.65
N VAL A 298 8.07 2.74 14.50
CA VAL A 298 8.03 4.00 13.75
C VAL A 298 7.63 3.72 12.30
N GLN A 299 6.32 3.78 12.02
CA GLN A 299 5.81 3.97 10.67
C GLN A 299 6.12 5.43 10.31
N HIS A 300 7.11 5.62 9.44
CA HIS A 300 7.30 6.92 8.81
C HIS A 300 6.01 7.28 8.07
N GLN A 301 5.36 8.35 8.55
CA GLN A 301 4.29 9.04 7.84
C GLN A 301 4.76 9.36 6.42
N VAL A 302 4.07 8.81 5.43
CA VAL A 302 4.31 9.12 4.02
C VAL A 302 3.69 10.50 3.76
N GLN A 303 4.50 11.55 3.89
CA GLN A 303 4.16 12.85 3.32
C GLN A 303 4.01 12.69 1.80
N PRO A 304 3.10 13.46 1.14
CA PRO A 304 3.04 13.49 -0.32
C PRO A 304 4.40 13.95 -0.85
N HIS A 305 5.14 13.04 -1.48
CA HIS A 305 6.49 13.33 -1.95
C HIS A 305 6.43 14.20 -3.23
N PRO A 306 7.14 15.33 -3.28
CA PRO A 306 7.34 16.10 -4.51
C PRO A 306 7.99 15.22 -5.58
N GLN A 307 7.55 15.32 -6.83
CA GLN A 307 8.20 14.66 -7.97
C GLN A 307 9.68 15.11 -8.07
N PRO A 308 10.60 14.21 -8.50
CA PRO A 308 11.99 14.58 -8.74
C PRO A 308 12.05 15.68 -9.81
N GLN A 309 12.56 16.85 -9.42
CA GLN A 309 12.84 17.95 -10.34
C GLN A 309 14.29 17.81 -10.84
N PRO A 310 14.54 17.83 -12.17
CA PRO A 310 15.89 17.80 -12.68
C PRO A 310 16.63 19.08 -12.27
N ALA A 311 17.61 18.95 -11.38
CA ALA A 311 18.56 20.02 -11.08
C ALA A 311 19.51 20.23 -12.28
N PRO A 312 20.01 21.45 -12.54
CA PRO A 312 21.03 21.66 -13.56
C PRO A 312 22.25 20.77 -13.26
N ALA A 313 22.82 20.16 -14.31
CA ALA A 313 23.96 19.26 -14.22
C ALA A 313 25.17 19.98 -13.59
N GLY A 314 25.34 19.82 -12.28
CA GLY A 314 26.58 20.11 -11.58
C GLY A 314 27.43 18.84 -11.54
N ASP A 315 28.75 18.99 -11.69
CA ASP A 315 29.74 17.91 -11.64
C ASP A 315 29.65 17.12 -10.31
N ILE A 316 28.84 16.06 -10.26
CA ILE A 316 28.83 15.11 -9.15
C ILE A 316 29.61 13.87 -9.57
N LYS A 317 30.67 13.54 -8.81
CA LYS A 317 31.33 12.22 -8.91
C LYS A 317 30.33 11.15 -8.46
N SER A 318 29.94 10.27 -9.37
CA SER A 318 29.10 9.10 -9.07
C SER A 318 29.73 8.23 -7.97
N PHE A 319 28.91 7.57 -7.16
CA PHE A 319 29.36 6.71 -6.06
C PHE A 319 28.48 5.48 -5.90
N TYR A 320 29.05 4.40 -5.37
CA TYR A 320 28.30 3.21 -5.00
C TYR A 320 27.64 3.41 -3.63
N ALA A 321 26.40 2.98 -3.52
CA ALA A 321 25.63 2.96 -2.28
C ALA A 321 24.97 1.58 -2.10
N THR A 322 24.67 1.22 -0.86
CA THR A 322 23.83 0.05 -0.55
C THR A 322 22.45 0.50 -0.15
N CYS A 323 21.44 -0.12 -0.73
CA CYS A 323 20.05 0.08 -0.35
C CYS A 323 19.78 -0.42 1.07
N THR A 324 19.25 0.45 1.92
CA THR A 324 18.91 0.18 3.34
C THR A 324 17.41 0.05 3.57
N HIS A 325 16.59 0.48 2.61
CA HIS A 325 15.14 0.38 2.65
C HIS A 325 14.59 0.02 1.27
N ASP A 326 13.64 -0.91 1.20
CA ASP A 326 12.96 -1.24 -0.05
C ASP A 326 12.23 -0.01 -0.61
N PHE A 327 12.41 0.27 -1.89
CA PHE A 327 11.65 1.26 -2.63
C PHE A 327 11.19 0.64 -3.95
N GLU A 328 9.87 0.60 -4.16
CA GLU A 328 9.28 0.10 -5.40
C GLU A 328 8.97 1.29 -6.30
N GLY A 329 9.64 1.38 -7.45
CA GLY A 329 9.38 2.40 -8.44
C GLY A 329 7.96 2.26 -8.97
N GLU A 330 7.15 3.29 -8.78
CA GLU A 330 5.73 3.30 -9.10
C GLU A 330 5.44 3.88 -10.49
N ASP A 331 6.36 4.69 -10.99
CA ASP A 331 6.25 5.47 -12.21
C ASP A 331 7.43 5.25 -13.18
N GLU A 332 7.20 5.57 -14.45
CA GLU A 332 8.24 5.56 -15.46
C GLU A 332 9.34 6.57 -15.10
N GLY A 333 10.55 6.04 -14.85
CA GLY A 333 11.70 6.80 -14.39
C GLY A 333 12.01 6.65 -12.90
N GLU A 334 11.19 5.98 -12.09
CA GLU A 334 11.56 5.57 -10.73
C GLU A 334 12.28 4.21 -10.75
N LEU A 335 13.32 4.04 -9.92
CA LEU A 335 14.09 2.80 -9.83
C LEU A 335 13.63 1.96 -8.65
N THR A 336 13.21 0.72 -8.90
CA THR A 336 12.96 -0.25 -7.82
C THR A 336 14.29 -0.73 -7.24
N ILE A 337 14.47 -0.57 -5.93
CA ILE A 337 15.64 -1.03 -5.17
C ILE A 337 15.17 -1.81 -3.93
N SER A 338 15.86 -2.89 -3.60
CA SER A 338 15.58 -3.73 -2.43
C SER A 338 16.73 -3.67 -1.44
N VAL A 339 16.47 -3.87 -0.15
CA VAL A 339 17.51 -3.88 0.89
C VAL A 339 18.65 -4.83 0.50
N GLY A 340 19.87 -4.30 0.51
CA GLY A 340 21.08 -5.03 0.12
C GLY A 340 21.53 -4.78 -1.32
N ASP A 341 20.68 -4.22 -2.19
CA ASP A 341 21.06 -3.88 -3.57
C ASP A 341 22.23 -2.88 -3.59
N GLU A 342 23.17 -3.10 -4.51
CA GLU A 342 24.22 -2.13 -4.83
C GLU A 342 23.73 -1.19 -5.94
N VAL A 343 23.72 0.11 -5.63
CA VAL A 343 23.22 1.15 -6.54
C VAL A 343 24.36 2.09 -6.88
N LEU A 344 24.59 2.32 -8.18
CA LEU A 344 25.47 3.38 -8.66
C LEU A 344 24.69 4.69 -8.68
N VAL A 345 24.89 5.55 -7.68
CA VAL A 345 24.27 6.87 -7.61
C VAL A 345 25.00 7.82 -8.56
N ARG A 346 24.27 8.41 -9.49
CA ARG A 346 24.79 9.32 -10.53
C ARG A 346 24.47 10.78 -10.24
N GLN A 347 23.27 11.05 -9.70
CA GLN A 347 22.81 12.38 -9.38
C GLN A 347 22.10 12.38 -8.02
N VAL A 348 22.28 13.45 -7.24
CA VAL A 348 21.49 13.72 -6.02
C VAL A 348 20.90 15.11 -6.15
N THR A 349 19.59 15.21 -5.98
CA THR A 349 18.84 16.47 -6.04
C THR A 349 18.65 17.05 -4.65
N THR A 350 18.43 18.36 -4.57
CA THR A 350 18.14 19.05 -3.31
C THR A 350 16.74 18.73 -2.76
N SER A 351 15.86 18.13 -3.56
CA SER A 351 14.53 17.65 -3.14
C SER A 351 14.57 16.29 -2.42
N GLY A 352 15.74 15.71 -2.20
CA GLY A 352 15.90 14.44 -1.50
C GLY A 352 15.75 13.21 -2.39
N TRP A 353 15.82 13.36 -3.72
CA TRP A 353 15.82 12.26 -4.68
C TRP A 353 17.21 12.04 -5.27
N SER A 354 17.56 10.78 -5.48
CA SER A 354 18.78 10.35 -6.17
C SER A 354 18.43 9.63 -7.47
N GLU A 355 19.14 9.91 -8.55
CA GLU A 355 19.13 9.07 -9.76
C GLU A 355 20.28 8.07 -9.65
N GLY A 356 19.99 6.80 -9.90
CA GLY A 356 21.03 5.77 -9.94
C GLY A 356 20.69 4.63 -10.86
N GLN A 357 21.59 3.66 -10.90
CA GLN A 357 21.47 2.45 -11.68
C GLN A 357 21.66 1.22 -10.79
N CYS A 358 20.76 0.24 -10.91
CA CYS A 358 20.83 -1.05 -10.26
C CYS A 358 20.33 -2.12 -11.25
N ASN A 359 21.05 -3.25 -11.38
CA ASN A 359 20.66 -4.38 -12.24
C ASN A 359 20.23 -3.96 -13.68
N ASP A 360 21.04 -3.14 -14.33
CA ASP A 360 20.81 -2.56 -15.67
C ASP A 360 19.60 -1.63 -15.83
N GLN A 361 18.85 -1.36 -14.75
CA GLN A 361 17.77 -0.38 -14.72
C GLN A 361 18.26 0.94 -14.13
N SER A 362 17.81 2.07 -14.69
CA SER A 362 18.12 3.41 -14.18
C SER A 362 16.84 4.15 -13.81
N GLY A 363 16.90 4.93 -12.75
CA GLY A 363 15.78 5.75 -12.31
C GLY A 363 16.01 6.42 -10.97
N TRP A 364 14.95 7.08 -10.49
CA TRP A 364 14.93 7.90 -9.30
C TRP A 364 14.44 7.11 -8.08
N PHE A 365 15.07 7.33 -6.93
CA PHE A 365 14.66 6.80 -5.63
C PHE A 365 15.00 7.81 -4.52
N PRO A 366 14.38 7.74 -3.34
CA PRO A 366 14.68 8.67 -2.25
C PRO A 366 16.12 8.50 -1.75
N SER A 367 16.87 9.60 -1.64
CA SER A 367 18.28 9.56 -1.23
C SER A 367 18.49 8.94 0.14
N THR A 368 17.48 8.96 1.02
CA THR A 368 17.51 8.38 2.36
C THR A 368 17.42 6.84 2.36
N TYR A 369 17.13 6.21 1.22
CA TYR A 369 16.94 4.76 1.12
C TYR A 369 18.24 4.03 0.78
N VAL A 370 19.33 4.78 0.58
CA VAL A 370 20.66 4.22 0.31
C VAL A 370 21.70 4.84 1.22
N THR A 371 22.71 4.06 1.59
CA THR A 371 23.89 4.53 2.33
C THR A 371 25.13 4.43 1.45
N LYS A 372 25.86 5.53 1.31
CA LYS A 372 27.10 5.60 0.51
C LYS A 372 28.14 4.60 1.03
N LYS A 373 28.72 3.80 0.14
CA LYS A 373 29.85 2.92 0.48
C LYS A 373 31.12 3.75 0.61
N GLU A 374 31.84 3.56 1.72
CA GLU A 374 33.19 4.10 1.84
C GLU A 374 34.16 3.36 0.89
N PRO A 375 35.11 4.05 0.26
CA PRO A 375 36.11 3.39 -0.56
C PRO A 375 37.01 2.52 0.33
N VAL A 376 36.99 1.20 0.11
CA VAL A 376 37.90 0.26 0.76
C VAL A 376 39.33 0.65 0.39
N ARG A 377 40.09 1.21 1.33
CA ARG A 377 41.52 1.47 1.16
C ARG A 377 42.22 0.11 1.04
N ARG A 378 42.67 -0.25 -0.18
CA ARG A 378 43.55 -1.41 -0.36
C ARG A 378 44.82 -1.17 0.44
N GLY A 379 45.00 -1.95 1.51
CA GLY A 379 46.25 -2.01 2.26
C GLY A 379 47.39 -2.38 1.31
N ARG A 380 48.39 -1.51 1.25
CA ARG A 380 49.61 -1.69 0.47
C ARG A 380 50.43 -2.80 1.16
N SER A 381 50.34 -4.03 0.66
CA SER A 381 51.24 -5.12 1.03
C SER A 381 52.66 -4.71 0.63
N GLY A 382 53.46 -4.30 1.60
CA GLY A 382 54.88 -4.06 1.45
C GLY A 382 55.63 -5.37 1.56
N SER A 383 55.84 -6.05 0.45
CA SER A 383 56.92 -7.03 0.33
C SER A 383 58.24 -6.26 0.20
N ASN A 384 59.08 -6.30 1.23
CA ASN A 384 60.51 -6.00 1.07
C ASN A 384 61.31 -7.25 1.38
N HIS A 385 61.75 -7.90 0.29
CA HIS A 385 63.04 -8.58 0.25
C HIS A 385 64.13 -7.53 0.44
N ARG A 386 65.03 -7.73 1.41
CA ARG A 386 66.46 -7.96 1.14
C ARG A 386 67.18 -8.34 2.42
#